data_AF-A0A929X7R0-F1
#
_entry.id   AF-A0A929X7R0-F1
#
_cell.length_a   1.000
_cell.length_b   1.000
_cell.length_c   1.000
_cell.angle_alpha   90.00
_cell.angle_beta   90.00
_cell.angle_gamma   90.00
#
_symmetry.space_group_name_H-M   'P 1'
#
loop_
_entity.id
_entity.type
_entity.pdbx_description
1 polymer ?
#
loop_
_entity_poly.entity_id
_entity_poly.type
_entity_poly.pdbx_seq_one_letter_code
_entity_poly.pdbx_strand_id
1 'polypeptide(L)'
;MQFEVAMRKILMGSFVFCGTLFGASCEQMQEDARGFFGASLSDEELLQSDFSCQGSLLNAPFLQSLMQSAAEIRGENVDCVGNEALVNEKKFERVLAFAGIDSAGFLSYAKDKNHDAIYQKSFEALEFYSERTIGNFIKYRNFNRELAAAEQGLKTHFATSFDDARADELARAVIAEFASYAAHERSVGERGELELALKQGVSADEFNALLFSKSFASYELDDALDLALLLRRDKRLLSSLIDRGAQVNAGEENSLFYA
;
A
#
# COMPACT_ATOMS: atom_id res chain seq x y z
N MET A 1 70.37 -17.11 -30.36
CA MET A 1 70.19 -15.74 -30.87
C MET A 1 68.98 -15.72 -31.77
N GLN A 2 68.02 -14.88 -31.40
CA GLN A 2 67.01 -14.20 -32.22
C GLN A 2 66.02 -15.02 -33.07
N PHE A 3 64.77 -14.90 -32.60
CA PHE A 3 63.50 -14.94 -33.33
C PHE A 3 63.48 -13.95 -34.49
N GLU A 4 62.89 -14.36 -35.61
CA GLU A 4 61.84 -13.66 -36.39
C GLU A 4 61.54 -14.59 -37.59
N VAL A 5 60.29 -14.94 -37.87
CA VAL A 5 59.49 -14.24 -38.87
C VAL A 5 58.06 -14.84 -38.87
N ALA A 6 57.12 -13.95 -39.17
CA ALA A 6 55.81 -14.16 -39.82
C ALA A 6 54.54 -14.32 -38.96
N MET A 7 53.81 -13.20 -38.98
CA MET A 7 52.37 -13.11 -39.25
C MET A 7 51.44 -13.85 -38.29
N ARG A 8 51.12 -13.18 -37.19
CA ARG A 8 49.83 -13.36 -36.53
C ARG A 8 48.80 -12.46 -37.19
N LYS A 9 47.89 -13.11 -37.92
CA LYS A 9 46.64 -12.56 -38.45
C LYS A 9 45.93 -11.76 -37.36
N ILE A 10 45.68 -10.49 -37.67
CA ILE A 10 44.68 -9.66 -37.00
C ILE A 10 43.33 -10.30 -37.33
N LEU A 11 42.74 -10.98 -36.36
CA LEU A 11 41.34 -11.38 -36.40
C LEU A 11 40.65 -10.62 -35.27
N MET A 12 39.85 -9.64 -35.70
CA MET A 12 38.88 -8.92 -34.89
C MET A 12 38.08 -9.93 -34.06
N GLY A 13 38.30 -9.92 -32.76
CA GLY A 13 37.33 -10.37 -31.78
C GLY A 13 36.71 -9.12 -31.16
N SER A 14 35.83 -8.46 -31.90
CA SER A 14 34.86 -7.57 -31.27
C SER A 14 34.03 -8.45 -30.34
N PHE A 15 34.38 -8.46 -29.06
CA PHE A 15 33.45 -8.84 -28.01
C PHE A 15 32.34 -7.78 -28.03
N VAL A 16 31.38 -7.99 -28.92
CA VAL A 16 30.03 -7.49 -28.72
C VAL A 16 29.57 -8.22 -27.47
N PHE A 17 29.74 -7.57 -26.32
CA PHE A 17 28.97 -7.88 -25.13
C PHE A 17 27.53 -7.59 -25.53
N CYS A 18 26.89 -8.59 -26.14
CA CYS A 18 25.46 -8.58 -26.35
C CYS A 18 24.92 -8.60 -24.93
N GLY A 19 24.58 -7.41 -24.42
CA GLY A 19 23.99 -7.24 -23.10
C GLY A 19 22.76 -8.12 -23.05
N THR A 20 22.93 -9.28 -22.43
CA THR A 20 21.81 -10.08 -22.01
C THR A 20 21.16 -9.26 -20.91
N LEU A 21 20.05 -8.62 -21.27
CA LEU A 21 19.01 -8.15 -20.38
C LEU A 21 18.55 -9.36 -19.55
N PHE A 22 19.31 -9.67 -18.50
CA PHE A 22 18.90 -10.62 -17.48
C PHE A 22 18.38 -9.76 -16.33
N GLY A 23 17.08 -9.82 -16.07
CA GLY A 23 16.53 -9.34 -14.81
C GLY A 23 17.24 -10.00 -13.62
N ALA A 24 17.11 -9.42 -12.44
CA ALA A 24 17.82 -9.85 -11.26
C ALA A 24 17.55 -11.33 -10.95
N SER A 25 18.61 -12.11 -10.76
CA SER A 25 18.51 -13.52 -10.37
C SER A 25 18.50 -13.68 -8.84
N CYS A 26 17.90 -14.76 -8.35
CA CYS A 26 17.92 -15.07 -6.92
C CYS A 26 19.32 -15.26 -6.35
N GLU A 27 20.25 -15.77 -7.16
CA GLU A 27 21.66 -15.93 -6.78
C GLU A 27 22.28 -14.56 -6.48
N GLN A 28 22.06 -13.57 -7.34
CA GLN A 28 22.55 -12.20 -7.13
C GLN A 28 21.99 -11.57 -5.84
N MET A 29 20.70 -11.76 -5.56
CA MET A 29 20.07 -11.22 -4.35
C MET A 29 20.59 -11.89 -3.08
N GLN A 30 20.99 -13.16 -3.15
CA GLN A 30 21.48 -13.92 -2.00
C GLN A 30 22.97 -13.70 -1.75
N GLU A 31 23.78 -13.57 -2.80
CA GLU A 31 25.23 -13.35 -2.69
C GLU A 31 25.59 -11.95 -2.16
N ASP A 32 24.88 -10.91 -2.61
CA ASP A 32 25.08 -9.52 -2.15
C ASP A 32 23.74 -8.80 -1.96
N ALA A 33 22.94 -9.28 -1.00
CA ALA A 33 21.63 -8.71 -0.70
C ALA A 33 21.70 -7.19 -0.46
N ARG A 34 22.68 -6.74 0.33
CA ARG A 34 22.79 -5.34 0.71
C ARG A 34 23.14 -4.44 -0.47
N GLY A 35 24.09 -4.85 -1.31
CA GLY A 35 24.44 -4.13 -2.54
C GLY A 35 23.29 -4.13 -3.54
N PHE A 36 22.63 -5.28 -3.72
CA PHE A 36 21.51 -5.43 -4.65
C PHE A 36 20.30 -4.55 -4.29
N PHE A 37 19.83 -4.62 -3.03
CA PHE A 37 18.67 -3.83 -2.60
C PHE A 37 18.99 -2.35 -2.41
N GLY A 38 20.28 -2.00 -2.22
CA GLY A 38 20.77 -0.63 -2.23
C GLY A 38 20.86 0.02 -3.61
N ALA A 39 20.93 -0.78 -4.69
CA ALA A 39 20.96 -0.27 -6.06
C ALA A 39 19.58 0.19 -6.56
N SER A 40 19.56 1.09 -7.54
CA SER A 40 18.35 1.41 -8.31
C SER A 40 18.26 0.51 -9.53
N LEU A 41 17.08 -0.04 -9.82
CA LEU A 41 16.79 -0.77 -11.05
C LEU A 41 15.93 0.10 -11.97
N SER A 42 16.17 0.02 -13.28
CA SER A 42 15.26 0.56 -14.29
C SER A 42 13.94 -0.22 -14.32
N ASP A 43 12.91 0.38 -14.90
CA ASP A 43 11.60 -0.29 -15.03
C ASP A 43 11.70 -1.58 -15.87
N GLU A 44 12.55 -1.63 -16.89
CA GLU A 44 12.75 -2.84 -17.70
C GLU A 44 13.45 -3.95 -16.90
N GLU A 45 14.45 -3.61 -16.08
CA GLU A 45 15.09 -4.56 -15.18
C GLU A 45 14.11 -5.08 -14.12
N LEU A 46 13.25 -4.21 -13.57
CA LEU A 46 12.20 -4.60 -12.61
C LEU A 46 11.22 -5.61 -13.22
N LEU A 47 10.74 -5.34 -14.43
CA LEU A 47 9.78 -6.20 -15.12
C LEU A 47 10.35 -7.57 -15.48
N GLN A 48 11.67 -7.67 -15.67
CA GLN A 48 12.38 -8.93 -15.96
C GLN A 48 12.84 -9.67 -14.70
N SER A 49 12.76 -9.05 -13.52
CA SER A 49 13.27 -9.61 -12.27
C SER A 49 12.26 -10.55 -11.61
N ASP A 50 12.77 -11.62 -11.00
CA ASP A 50 11.98 -12.52 -10.17
C ASP A 50 12.34 -12.33 -8.69
N PHE A 51 11.44 -11.71 -7.93
CA PHE A 51 11.61 -11.44 -6.51
C PHE A 51 11.06 -12.56 -5.61
N SER A 52 10.61 -13.68 -6.18
CA SER A 52 10.07 -14.84 -5.48
C SER A 52 11.16 -15.81 -4.95
N CYS A 53 12.33 -15.29 -4.64
CA CYS A 53 13.47 -16.09 -4.20
C CYS A 53 13.26 -16.73 -2.82
N GLN A 54 14.03 -17.78 -2.52
CA GLN A 54 14.03 -18.36 -1.18
C GLN A 54 14.42 -17.28 -0.14
N GLY A 55 13.62 -17.15 0.92
CA GLY A 55 13.76 -16.12 1.94
C GLY A 55 12.93 -14.86 1.67
N SER A 56 12.43 -14.65 0.46
CA SER A 56 11.52 -13.54 0.15
C SER A 56 10.20 -13.67 0.90
N LEU A 57 9.68 -12.55 1.43
CA LEU A 57 8.34 -12.49 2.01
C LEU A 57 7.24 -12.61 0.95
N LEU A 58 7.55 -12.43 -0.34
CA LEU A 58 6.56 -12.53 -1.42
C LEU A 58 5.84 -13.89 -1.43
N ASN A 59 6.55 -14.96 -1.06
CA ASN A 59 6.01 -16.31 -1.03
C ASN A 59 5.45 -16.70 0.34
N ALA A 60 5.45 -15.80 1.31
CA ALA A 60 4.96 -16.11 2.66
C ALA A 60 3.44 -16.37 2.60
N PRO A 61 2.95 -17.57 2.97
CA PRO A 61 1.53 -17.88 2.84
C PRO A 61 0.62 -16.95 3.65
N PHE A 62 1.10 -16.49 4.81
CA PHE A 62 0.36 -15.58 5.69
C PHE A 62 0.24 -14.15 5.15
N LEU A 63 0.95 -13.79 4.06
CA LEU A 63 0.84 -12.47 3.42
C LEU A 63 -0.05 -12.46 2.19
N GLN A 64 -0.43 -13.61 1.63
CA GLN A 64 -1.12 -13.67 0.33
C GLN A 64 -2.46 -12.95 0.34
N SER A 65 -3.28 -13.16 1.39
CA SER A 65 -4.57 -12.47 1.52
C SER A 65 -4.40 -10.96 1.71
N LEU A 66 -3.37 -10.52 2.44
CA LEU A 66 -3.06 -9.10 2.58
C LEU A 66 -2.60 -8.49 1.25
N MET A 67 -1.75 -9.20 0.49
CA MET A 67 -1.26 -8.77 -0.81
C MET A 67 -2.39 -8.59 -1.81
N GLN A 68 -3.30 -9.57 -1.89
CA GLN A 68 -4.50 -9.45 -2.72
C GLN A 68 -5.36 -8.26 -2.30
N SER A 69 -5.64 -8.12 -1.00
CA SER A 69 -6.47 -7.02 -0.51
C SER A 69 -5.82 -5.64 -0.73
N ALA A 70 -4.49 -5.55 -0.67
CA ALA A 70 -3.75 -4.32 -0.96
C ALA A 70 -3.87 -3.94 -2.45
N ALA A 71 -3.70 -4.91 -3.35
CA ALA A 71 -3.87 -4.72 -4.79
C ALA A 71 -5.32 -4.33 -5.16
N GLU A 72 -6.32 -4.92 -4.52
CA GLU A 72 -7.74 -4.60 -4.71
C GLU A 72 -8.10 -3.16 -4.31
N ILE A 73 -7.46 -2.64 -3.25
CA ILE A 73 -7.58 -1.24 -2.84
C ILE A 73 -6.84 -0.34 -3.82
N ARG A 74 -5.59 -0.70 -4.16
CA ARG A 74 -4.75 0.06 -5.08
C ARG A 74 -5.51 0.32 -6.38
N GLY A 75 -6.13 -0.73 -6.93
CA GLY A 75 -7.08 -0.63 -8.05
C GLY A 75 -6.42 -0.36 -9.40
N GLU A 76 -5.10 -0.43 -9.49
CA GLU A 76 -4.36 -0.35 -10.75
C GLU A 76 -4.49 -1.64 -11.52
N ASN A 77 -4.64 -1.52 -12.83
CA ASN A 77 -4.58 -2.64 -13.76
C ASN A 77 -3.96 -2.18 -15.08
N VAL A 78 -3.49 -3.15 -15.85
CA VAL A 78 -2.81 -2.90 -17.14
C VAL A 78 -3.74 -2.22 -18.15
N ASP A 79 -5.04 -2.47 -18.08
CA ASP A 79 -6.03 -1.85 -18.99
C ASP A 79 -6.19 -0.34 -18.72
N CYS A 80 -5.96 0.12 -17.49
CA CYS A 80 -6.10 1.52 -17.10
C CYS A 80 -4.80 2.33 -17.20
N VAL A 81 -3.67 1.76 -16.74
CA VAL A 81 -2.39 2.50 -16.61
C VAL A 81 -1.22 1.80 -17.32
N GLY A 82 -1.50 0.77 -18.13
CA GLY A 82 -0.49 0.07 -18.92
C GLY A 82 0.57 -0.63 -18.05
N ASN A 83 1.83 -0.58 -18.52
CA ASN A 83 2.95 -1.25 -17.84
C ASN A 83 3.27 -0.65 -16.46
N GLU A 84 2.80 0.56 -16.15
CA GLU A 84 3.03 1.19 -14.86
C GLU A 84 2.43 0.36 -13.71
N ALA A 85 1.27 -0.27 -13.92
CA ALA A 85 0.68 -1.20 -12.94
C ALA A 85 1.65 -2.33 -12.58
N LEU A 86 2.26 -2.95 -13.60
CA LEU A 86 3.21 -4.05 -13.42
C LEU A 86 4.51 -3.57 -12.77
N VAL A 87 5.01 -2.39 -13.17
CA VAL A 87 6.21 -1.80 -12.58
C VAL A 87 6.00 -1.52 -11.09
N ASN A 88 4.85 -0.97 -10.72
CA ASN A 88 4.52 -0.67 -9.33
C ASN A 88 4.36 -1.93 -8.47
N GLU A 89 3.77 -2.99 -9.04
CA GLU A 89 3.73 -4.32 -8.43
C GLU A 89 5.16 -4.85 -8.22
N LYS A 90 6.02 -4.82 -9.23
CA LYS A 90 7.43 -5.25 -9.13
C LYS A 90 8.25 -4.44 -8.12
N LYS A 91 8.00 -3.13 -8.00
CA LYS A 91 8.61 -2.30 -6.95
C LYS A 91 8.21 -2.80 -5.56
N PHE A 92 6.95 -3.17 -5.37
CA PHE A 92 6.47 -3.69 -4.09
C PHE A 92 6.99 -5.11 -3.81
N GLU A 93 6.98 -6.01 -4.80
CA GLU A 93 7.58 -7.34 -4.69
C GLU A 93 9.06 -7.26 -4.26
N ARG A 94 9.82 -6.33 -4.86
CA ARG A 94 11.22 -6.08 -4.49
C ARG A 94 11.38 -5.69 -3.03
N VAL A 95 10.48 -4.87 -2.49
CA VAL A 95 10.48 -4.48 -1.07
C VAL A 95 10.22 -5.68 -0.17
N LEU A 96 9.28 -6.55 -0.53
CA LEU A 96 9.01 -7.79 0.22
C LEU A 96 10.19 -8.77 0.17
N ALA A 97 10.86 -8.87 -0.98
CA ALA A 97 12.10 -9.64 -1.09
C ALA A 97 13.20 -9.05 -0.20
N PHE A 98 13.37 -7.73 -0.19
CA PHE A 98 14.36 -7.08 0.66
C PHE A 98 14.11 -7.35 2.14
N ALA A 99 12.87 -7.17 2.58
CA ALA A 99 12.48 -7.39 3.97
C ALA A 99 12.70 -8.84 4.43
N GLY A 100 12.53 -9.82 3.54
CA GLY A 100 12.76 -11.23 3.84
C GLY A 100 14.22 -11.68 3.76
N ILE A 101 14.96 -11.22 2.74
CA ILE A 101 16.32 -11.69 2.44
C ILE A 101 17.38 -10.94 3.27
N ASP A 102 17.24 -9.63 3.44
CA ASP A 102 18.10 -8.80 4.29
C ASP A 102 17.26 -7.91 5.21
N SER A 103 16.59 -8.53 6.18
CA SER A 103 15.72 -7.82 7.13
C SER A 103 16.48 -6.73 7.90
N ALA A 104 17.77 -6.94 8.21
CA ALA A 104 18.56 -5.94 8.90
C ALA A 104 18.81 -4.69 8.04
N GLY A 105 19.16 -4.87 6.77
CA GLY A 105 19.28 -3.78 5.80
C GLY A 105 17.95 -3.09 5.55
N PHE A 106 16.86 -3.87 5.40
CA PHE A 106 15.51 -3.34 5.22
C PHE A 106 15.09 -2.44 6.37
N LEU A 107 15.35 -2.84 7.62
CA LEU A 107 15.01 -2.03 8.78
C LEU A 107 15.74 -0.68 8.80
N SER A 108 17.03 -0.67 8.41
CA SER A 108 17.78 0.59 8.26
C SER A 108 17.15 1.48 7.18
N TYR A 109 16.87 0.91 6.01
CA TYR A 109 16.19 1.62 4.92
C TYR A 109 14.81 2.17 5.33
N ALA A 110 14.01 1.40 6.05
CA ALA A 110 12.68 1.81 6.51
C ALA A 110 12.75 2.94 7.54
N LYS A 111 13.79 2.96 8.38
CA LYS A 111 14.06 4.08 9.31
C LYS A 111 14.46 5.35 8.57
N ASP A 112 15.36 5.24 7.60
CA ASP A 112 15.80 6.37 6.79
C ASP A 112 14.64 7.01 6.00
N LYS A 113 13.67 6.20 5.59
CA LYS A 113 12.41 6.65 4.97
C LYS A 113 11.35 7.17 5.93
N ASN A 114 11.59 7.07 7.24
CA ASN A 114 10.60 7.38 8.26
C ASN A 114 9.29 6.59 8.07
N HIS A 115 9.38 5.26 8.14
CA HIS A 115 8.25 4.35 7.95
C HIS A 115 7.05 4.66 8.87
N ASP A 116 7.27 5.22 10.06
CA ASP A 116 6.18 5.67 10.94
C ASP A 116 5.35 6.79 10.28
N ALA A 117 6.00 7.79 9.69
CA ALA A 117 5.30 8.85 8.96
C ALA A 117 4.60 8.31 7.70
N ILE A 118 5.23 7.37 6.99
CA ILE A 118 4.62 6.69 5.83
C ILE A 118 3.37 5.93 6.26
N TYR A 119 3.44 5.18 7.36
CA TYR A 119 2.32 4.46 7.92
C TYR A 119 1.16 5.43 8.19
N GLN A 120 1.40 6.48 8.99
CA GLN A 120 0.34 7.43 9.36
C GLN A 120 -0.30 8.08 8.13
N LYS A 121 0.51 8.61 7.20
CA LYS A 121 0.02 9.24 5.97
C LYS A 121 -0.80 8.26 5.11
N SER A 122 -0.31 7.04 4.96
CA SER A 122 -0.96 6.04 4.11
C SER A 122 -2.29 5.61 4.69
N PHE A 123 -2.36 5.38 6.01
CA PHE A 123 -3.61 5.03 6.67
C PHE A 123 -4.62 6.18 6.68
N GLU A 124 -4.18 7.42 6.82
CA GLU A 124 -5.06 8.59 6.71
C GLU A 124 -5.69 8.68 5.31
N ALA A 125 -4.89 8.48 4.26
CA ALA A 125 -5.37 8.46 2.88
C ALA A 125 -6.31 7.28 2.60
N LEU A 126 -6.00 6.09 3.11
CA LEU A 126 -6.85 4.89 2.99
C LEU A 126 -8.17 5.04 3.74
N GLU A 127 -8.13 5.65 4.93
CA GLU A 127 -9.33 5.92 5.71
C GLU A 127 -10.23 6.91 4.95
N PHE A 128 -9.67 8.02 4.46
CA PHE A 128 -10.41 8.97 3.61
C PHE A 128 -11.01 8.29 2.38
N TYR A 129 -10.23 7.46 1.67
CA TYR A 129 -10.69 6.66 0.53
C TYR A 129 -11.88 5.76 0.90
N SER A 130 -11.82 5.12 2.06
CA SER A 130 -12.87 4.22 2.57
C SER A 130 -14.19 4.94 2.85
N GLU A 131 -14.13 6.23 3.17
CA GLU A 131 -15.30 7.06 3.50
C GLU A 131 -16.09 7.50 2.25
N ARG A 132 -15.53 7.34 1.04
CA ARG A 132 -16.14 7.88 -0.19
C ARG A 132 -17.24 6.99 -0.78
N THR A 133 -17.16 5.68 -0.58
CA THR A 133 -18.12 4.71 -1.14
C THR A 133 -18.22 3.48 -0.24
N ILE A 134 -19.35 2.75 -0.26
CA ILE A 134 -19.45 1.51 0.53
C ILE A 134 -18.52 0.43 0.00
N GLY A 135 -18.32 0.38 -1.33
CA GLY A 135 -17.36 -0.53 -1.94
C GLY A 135 -15.94 -0.32 -1.38
N ASN A 136 -15.50 0.94 -1.27
CA ASN A 136 -14.21 1.30 -0.70
C ASN A 136 -14.14 0.95 0.79
N PHE A 137 -15.22 1.22 1.55
CA PHE A 137 -15.30 0.86 2.96
C PHE A 137 -15.13 -0.65 3.20
N ILE A 138 -15.81 -1.48 2.40
CA ILE A 138 -15.71 -2.94 2.50
C ILE A 138 -14.28 -3.39 2.18
N LYS A 139 -13.66 -2.86 1.12
CA LYS A 139 -12.27 -3.16 0.76
C LYS A 139 -11.31 -2.78 1.89
N TYR A 140 -11.43 -1.57 2.44
CA TYR A 140 -10.60 -1.09 3.54
C TYR A 140 -10.76 -1.93 4.82
N ARG A 141 -11.99 -2.32 5.16
CA ARG A 141 -12.25 -3.21 6.31
C ARG A 141 -11.63 -4.58 6.11
N ASN A 142 -11.74 -5.16 4.91
CA ASN A 142 -11.09 -6.43 4.59
C ASN A 142 -9.57 -6.32 4.70
N PHE A 143 -8.98 -5.26 4.13
CA PHE A 143 -7.55 -4.99 4.23
C PHE A 143 -7.08 -4.91 5.68
N ASN A 144 -7.77 -4.13 6.53
CA ASN A 144 -7.42 -4.05 7.96
C ASN A 144 -7.52 -5.39 8.69
N ARG A 145 -8.47 -6.25 8.32
CA ARG A 145 -8.57 -7.60 8.89
C ARG A 145 -7.38 -8.46 8.48
N GLU A 146 -7.04 -8.48 7.19
CA GLU A 146 -5.89 -9.24 6.71
C GLU A 146 -4.57 -8.69 7.26
N LEU A 147 -4.49 -7.37 7.48
CA LEU A 147 -3.34 -6.69 8.04
C LEU A 147 -3.07 -7.12 9.48
N ALA A 148 -4.11 -7.19 10.32
CA ALA A 148 -3.98 -7.67 11.69
C ALA A 148 -3.51 -9.14 11.76
N ALA A 149 -3.97 -9.98 10.82
CA ALA A 149 -3.52 -11.37 10.72
C ALA A 149 -2.06 -11.46 10.25
N ALA A 150 -1.70 -10.69 9.22
CA ALA A 150 -0.36 -10.62 8.65
C ALA A 150 0.67 -10.09 9.67
N GLU A 151 0.32 -9.08 10.48
CA GLU A 151 1.21 -8.53 11.50
C GLU A 151 1.68 -9.61 12.48
N GLN A 152 0.77 -10.49 12.92
CA GLN A 152 1.13 -11.60 13.81
C GLN A 152 2.01 -12.64 13.10
N GLY A 153 1.73 -12.92 11.82
CA GLY A 153 2.57 -13.78 10.98
C GLY A 153 3.99 -13.23 10.80
N LEU A 154 4.12 -11.93 10.55
CA LEU A 154 5.40 -11.23 10.41
C LEU A 154 6.21 -11.25 11.70
N LYS A 155 5.58 -10.96 12.85
CA LYS A 155 6.25 -11.01 14.16
C LYS A 155 6.80 -12.41 14.43
N THR A 156 5.99 -13.43 14.19
CA THR A 156 6.40 -14.84 14.34
C THR A 156 7.55 -15.19 13.39
N HIS A 157 7.47 -14.73 12.14
CA HIS A 157 8.51 -14.96 11.14
C HIS A 157 9.84 -14.32 11.54
N PHE A 158 9.85 -13.04 11.95
CA PHE A 158 11.10 -12.36 12.31
C PHE A 158 11.66 -12.81 13.66
N ALA A 159 10.82 -13.25 14.60
CA ALA A 159 11.27 -13.78 15.89
C ALA A 159 12.13 -15.05 15.78
N THR A 160 12.19 -15.70 14.61
CA THR A 160 13.12 -16.83 14.39
C THR A 160 14.59 -16.39 14.32
N SER A 161 14.84 -15.10 14.08
CA SER A 161 16.18 -14.57 13.81
C SER A 161 16.50 -13.27 14.57
N PHE A 162 15.51 -12.64 15.19
CA PHE A 162 15.62 -11.39 15.94
C PHE A 162 14.93 -11.49 17.29
N ASP A 163 15.30 -10.61 18.23
CA ASP A 163 14.55 -10.43 19.48
C ASP A 163 13.14 -9.86 19.22
N ASP A 164 12.25 -10.01 20.20
CA ASP A 164 10.84 -9.61 20.08
C ASP A 164 10.67 -8.14 19.70
N ALA A 165 11.47 -7.24 20.28
CA ALA A 165 11.35 -5.80 20.02
C ALA A 165 11.72 -5.46 18.57
N ARG A 166 12.76 -6.09 18.04
CA ARG A 166 13.21 -5.91 16.66
C ARG A 166 12.31 -6.63 15.67
N ALA A 167 11.78 -7.81 16.02
CA ALA A 167 10.78 -8.50 15.21
C ALA A 167 9.49 -7.67 15.07
N ASP A 168 9.05 -7.06 16.17
CA ASP A 168 7.93 -6.11 16.19
C ASP A 168 8.18 -4.89 15.30
N GLU A 169 9.39 -4.33 15.35
CA GLU A 169 9.77 -3.17 14.53
C GLU A 169 9.80 -3.52 13.03
N LEU A 170 10.37 -4.68 12.68
CA LEU A 170 10.37 -5.19 11.31
C LEU A 170 8.94 -5.44 10.80
N ALA A 171 8.08 -6.05 11.61
CA ALA A 171 6.69 -6.27 11.25
C ALA A 171 5.98 -4.93 10.95
N ARG A 172 6.12 -3.94 11.83
CA ARG A 172 5.55 -2.59 11.60
C ARG A 172 6.08 -1.94 10.33
N ALA A 173 7.38 -2.06 10.05
CA ALA A 173 7.99 -1.53 8.83
C ALA A 173 7.42 -2.19 7.56
N VAL A 174 7.24 -3.51 7.54
CA VAL A 174 6.61 -4.21 6.41
C VAL A 174 5.14 -3.79 6.26
N ILE A 175 4.40 -3.67 7.36
CA ILE A 175 3.01 -3.19 7.34
C ILE A 175 2.91 -1.77 6.77
N ALA A 176 3.86 -0.88 7.10
CA ALA A 176 3.90 0.47 6.52
C ALA A 176 4.07 0.44 4.99
N GLU A 177 4.87 -0.49 4.46
CA GLU A 177 5.04 -0.67 3.01
C GLU A 177 3.76 -1.21 2.35
N PHE A 178 3.04 -2.14 3.00
CA PHE A 178 1.71 -2.57 2.51
C PHE A 178 0.71 -1.42 2.48
N ALA A 179 0.66 -0.61 3.53
CA ALA A 179 -0.22 0.54 3.59
C ALA A 179 0.12 1.56 2.50
N SER A 180 1.42 1.83 2.29
CA SER A 180 1.87 2.75 1.24
C SER A 180 1.56 2.22 -0.16
N TYR A 181 1.77 0.94 -0.40
CA TYR A 181 1.42 0.30 -1.67
C TYR A 181 -0.08 0.35 -1.96
N ALA A 182 -0.93 0.05 -0.97
CA ALA A 182 -2.39 0.13 -1.10
C ALA A 182 -2.87 1.58 -1.31
N ALA A 183 -2.31 2.54 -0.55
CA ALA A 183 -2.65 3.95 -0.67
C ALA A 183 -2.24 4.51 -2.04
N HIS A 184 -1.08 4.09 -2.57
CA HIS A 184 -0.48 4.65 -3.77
C HIS A 184 -0.34 6.19 -3.65
N GLU A 185 -0.65 6.93 -4.71
CA GLU A 185 -0.62 8.40 -4.75
C GLU A 185 -1.88 9.06 -4.17
N ARG A 186 -2.78 8.29 -3.53
CA ARG A 186 -3.97 8.86 -2.91
C ARG A 186 -3.58 9.91 -1.87
N SER A 187 -4.30 11.02 -1.91
CA SER A 187 -4.22 12.10 -0.93
C SER A 187 -5.52 12.19 -0.14
N VAL A 188 -5.41 12.78 1.04
CA VAL A 188 -6.58 13.16 1.84
C VAL A 188 -7.19 14.40 1.17
N GLY A 189 -8.46 14.30 0.79
CA GLY A 189 -9.23 15.44 0.30
C GLY A 189 -9.80 16.29 1.44
N GLU A 190 -10.53 17.34 1.07
CA GLU A 190 -11.25 18.14 2.05
C GLU A 190 -12.45 17.38 2.62
N ARG A 191 -12.71 17.58 3.92
CA ARG A 191 -13.91 17.10 4.59
C ARG A 191 -14.78 18.30 4.97
N GLY A 192 -16.08 18.17 4.74
CA GLY A 192 -17.05 19.15 5.21
C GLY A 192 -17.11 19.22 6.74
N GLU A 193 -17.67 20.30 7.27
CA GLU A 193 -17.81 20.50 8.73
C GLU A 193 -18.61 19.37 9.39
N LEU A 194 -19.66 18.87 8.72
CA LEU A 194 -20.46 17.75 9.22
C LEU A 194 -19.66 16.44 9.24
N GLU A 195 -18.90 16.14 8.19
CA GLU A 195 -18.05 14.95 8.15
C GLU A 195 -16.98 14.98 9.25
N LEU A 196 -16.34 16.14 9.47
CA LEU A 196 -15.37 16.33 10.54
C LEU A 196 -16.00 16.09 11.92
N ALA A 197 -17.19 16.64 12.17
CA ALA A 197 -17.93 16.43 13.40
C ALA A 197 -18.25 14.94 13.63
N LEU A 198 -18.71 14.24 12.58
CA LEU A 198 -18.95 12.79 12.63
C LEU A 198 -17.67 12.04 12.93
N LYS A 199 -16.54 12.38 12.31
CA LYS A 199 -15.24 11.72 12.52
C LYS A 199 -14.70 11.91 13.92
N GLN A 200 -14.84 13.11 14.48
CA GLN A 200 -14.47 13.43 15.86
C GLN A 200 -15.33 12.70 16.90
N GLY A 201 -16.47 12.12 16.47
CA GLY A 201 -17.33 11.35 17.35
C GLY A 201 -18.09 12.21 18.35
N VAL A 202 -18.43 13.44 17.97
CA VAL A 202 -19.25 14.35 18.78
C VAL A 202 -20.61 13.71 19.11
N SER A 203 -21.21 14.14 20.22
CA SER A 203 -22.52 13.65 20.63
C SER A 203 -23.62 14.05 19.65
N ALA A 204 -24.76 13.34 19.71
CA ALA A 204 -25.94 13.69 18.90
C ALA A 204 -26.40 15.14 19.13
N ASP A 205 -26.30 15.63 20.36
CA ASP A 205 -26.72 16.99 20.72
C ASP A 205 -25.75 18.04 20.15
N GLU A 206 -24.44 17.80 20.23
CA GLU A 206 -23.42 18.68 19.64
C GLU A 206 -23.52 18.73 18.12
N PHE A 207 -23.69 17.58 17.48
CA PHE A 207 -23.88 17.52 16.03
C PHE A 207 -25.16 18.23 15.60
N ASN A 208 -26.27 18.03 16.32
CA ASN A 208 -27.51 18.73 16.03
C ASN A 208 -27.33 20.25 16.17
N ALA A 209 -26.65 20.71 17.22
CA ALA A 209 -26.33 22.12 17.37
C ALA A 209 -25.58 22.68 16.14
N LEU A 210 -24.60 21.94 15.60
CA LEU A 210 -23.92 22.28 14.35
C LEU A 210 -24.87 22.26 13.15
N LEU A 211 -25.61 21.16 12.93
CA LEU A 211 -26.54 20.97 11.82
C LEU A 211 -27.59 22.09 11.71
N PHE A 212 -28.04 22.61 12.86
CA PHE A 212 -29.03 23.69 12.93
C PHE A 212 -28.43 25.09 13.06
N SER A 213 -27.10 25.23 13.20
CA SER A 213 -26.42 26.53 13.31
C SER A 213 -26.46 27.34 12.01
N LYS A 214 -26.56 26.67 10.86
CA LYS A 214 -26.59 27.27 9.52
C LYS A 214 -27.36 26.38 8.55
N SER A 215 -27.43 26.81 7.30
CA SER A 215 -27.93 25.97 6.20
C SER A 215 -26.74 25.35 5.47
N PHE A 216 -26.73 24.03 5.39
CA PHE A 216 -25.79 23.25 4.59
C PHE A 216 -26.39 22.99 3.21
N ALA A 217 -25.54 22.82 2.20
CA ALA A 217 -25.96 22.39 0.87
C ALA A 217 -26.45 20.94 0.91
N SER A 218 -27.27 20.53 -0.06
CA SER A 218 -27.83 19.17 -0.09
C SER A 218 -26.74 18.10 -0.13
N TYR A 219 -25.70 18.30 -0.94
CA TYR A 219 -24.59 17.34 -1.03
C TYR A 219 -23.85 17.18 0.31
N GLU A 220 -23.69 18.24 1.10
CA GLU A 220 -23.06 18.15 2.43
C GLU A 220 -23.91 17.33 3.41
N LEU A 221 -25.24 17.38 3.28
CA LEU A 221 -26.17 16.59 4.09
C LEU A 221 -26.18 15.12 3.65
N ASP A 222 -26.12 14.87 2.34
CA ASP A 222 -26.07 13.54 1.74
C ASP A 222 -24.76 12.83 2.11
N ASP A 223 -23.61 13.49 1.89
CA ASP A 223 -22.27 12.97 2.25
C ASP A 223 -22.18 12.67 3.77
N ALA A 224 -22.74 13.56 4.60
CA ALA A 224 -22.79 13.35 6.04
C ALA A 224 -23.69 12.17 6.44
N LEU A 225 -24.80 11.94 5.74
CA LEU A 225 -25.69 10.80 6.00
C LEU A 225 -24.99 9.49 5.67
N ASP A 226 -24.37 9.39 4.50
CA ASP A 226 -23.65 8.19 4.08
C ASP A 226 -22.48 7.87 5.01
N LEU A 227 -21.69 8.88 5.38
CA LEU A 227 -20.61 8.71 6.35
C LEU A 227 -21.14 8.31 7.75
N ALA A 228 -22.25 8.90 8.20
CA ALA A 228 -22.85 8.55 9.49
C ALA A 228 -23.33 7.10 9.52
N LEU A 229 -23.86 6.58 8.40
CA LEU A 229 -24.25 5.18 8.24
C LEU A 229 -23.04 4.25 8.24
N LEU A 230 -22.00 4.58 7.46
CA LEU A 230 -20.73 3.84 7.45
C LEU A 230 -20.13 3.70 8.86
N LEU A 231 -20.11 4.81 9.60
CA LEU A 231 -19.58 4.87 10.96
C LEU A 231 -20.57 4.36 12.02
N ARG A 232 -21.75 3.88 11.62
CA ARG A 232 -22.81 3.34 12.50
C ARG A 232 -23.18 4.31 13.64
N ARG A 233 -23.36 5.57 13.31
CA ARG A 233 -23.68 6.63 14.26
C ARG A 233 -25.11 6.52 14.82
N ASP A 234 -25.36 7.24 15.92
CA ASP A 234 -26.65 7.23 16.64
C ASP A 234 -27.82 7.50 15.69
N LYS A 235 -28.91 6.72 15.80
CA LYS A 235 -30.10 6.87 14.97
C LYS A 235 -30.71 8.29 15.03
N ARG A 236 -30.55 9.01 16.13
CA ARG A 236 -30.96 10.41 16.28
C ARG A 236 -30.21 11.32 15.31
N LEU A 237 -28.91 11.11 15.11
CA LEU A 237 -28.11 11.85 14.13
C LEU A 237 -28.64 11.62 12.71
N LEU A 238 -28.83 10.34 12.35
CA LEU A 238 -29.35 9.94 11.05
C LEU A 238 -30.73 10.57 10.79
N SER A 239 -31.61 10.53 11.80
CA SER A 239 -32.94 11.12 11.70
C SER A 239 -32.86 12.63 11.50
N SER A 240 -32.01 13.34 12.24
CA SER A 240 -31.82 14.77 12.08
C SER A 240 -31.32 15.16 10.68
N LEU A 241 -30.39 14.38 10.10
CA LEU A 241 -29.90 14.61 8.74
C LEU A 241 -31.01 14.46 7.70
N ILE A 242 -31.81 13.39 7.81
CA ILE A 242 -32.96 13.15 6.94
C ILE A 242 -34.01 14.27 7.09
N ASP A 243 -34.34 14.65 8.33
CA ASP A 243 -35.27 15.75 8.61
C ASP A 243 -34.77 17.08 8.04
N ARG A 244 -33.44 17.25 7.93
CA ARG A 244 -32.82 18.44 7.34
C ARG A 244 -32.72 18.42 5.83
N GLY A 245 -33.13 17.32 5.19
CA GLY A 245 -33.25 17.18 3.74
C GLY A 245 -32.20 16.31 3.08
N ALA A 246 -31.43 15.52 3.84
CA ALA A 246 -30.57 14.49 3.27
C ALA A 246 -31.41 13.45 2.50
N GLN A 247 -30.98 13.14 1.28
CA GLN A 247 -31.68 12.26 0.37
C GLN A 247 -31.19 10.82 0.53
N VAL A 248 -32.04 9.97 1.12
CA VAL A 248 -31.76 8.54 1.31
C VAL A 248 -31.58 7.75 0.00
N ASN A 249 -31.97 8.34 -1.13
CA ASN A 249 -31.93 7.75 -2.46
C ASN A 249 -31.04 8.53 -3.45
N ALA A 250 -30.19 9.44 -2.96
CA ALA A 250 -29.20 10.13 -3.79
C ALA A 250 -28.02 9.21 -4.16
N GLY A 251 -27.39 9.49 -5.29
CA GLY A 251 -26.20 8.75 -5.76
C GLY A 251 -26.49 7.39 -6.41
N GLU A 252 -25.44 6.79 -7.00
CA GLU A 252 -25.49 5.43 -7.56
C GLU A 252 -25.45 4.36 -6.46
N GLU A 253 -24.65 4.60 -5.41
CA GLU A 253 -24.70 3.88 -4.14
C GLU A 253 -25.50 4.71 -3.15
N ASN A 254 -26.81 4.51 -3.06
CA ASN A 254 -27.63 5.27 -2.13
C ASN A 254 -27.50 4.78 -0.68
N SER A 255 -27.97 5.60 0.28
CA SER A 255 -27.91 5.37 1.72
C SER A 255 -28.50 4.02 2.19
N LEU A 256 -29.35 3.34 1.40
CA LEU A 256 -29.83 1.98 1.74
C LEU A 256 -28.72 0.93 1.66
N PHE A 257 -27.73 1.09 0.79
CA PHE A 257 -26.59 0.16 0.73
C PHE A 257 -25.75 0.26 2.00
N TYR A 258 -25.70 1.44 2.62
CA TYR A 258 -24.91 1.74 3.81
C TYR A 258 -25.54 1.32 5.15
N ALA A 259 -26.84 1.03 5.18
CA ALA A 259 -27.62 0.66 6.37
C ALA A 259 -27.56 -0.84 6.70
#